data_AF-A0A844ZNJ1-F1
#
_entry.id   AF-A0A844ZNJ1-F1
#
_cell.length_a   1.000
_cell.length_b   1.000
_cell.length_c   1.000
_cell.angle_alpha   90.00
_cell.angle_beta   90.00
_cell.angle_gamma   90.00
#
_symmetry.space_group_name_H-M   'P 1'
#
loop_
_entity.id
_entity.type
_entity.pdbx_description
1 polymer ?
#
loop_
_entity_poly.entity_id
_entity_poly.type
_entity_poly.pdbx_seq_one_letter_code
_entity_poly.pdbx_strand_id
1 'polypeptide(L)'
;MSLISKLNPTEGFQDLWSEFRRPHPYKYRILAASMLITTGLFYFIVTEEVIGPPVPPEVTYITTFDPERTEADIIAANIENQKRKEQRAAILAEREERKKEIYRTLARVSGMDPEEIEREAAEERAREEAAAEQQRAAALGESAADGGDEPAE
;
A
#
# COMPACT_ATOMS: atom_id res chain seq x y z
N MET A 1 26.22 -31.58 -16.38
CA MET A 1 25.99 -31.98 -17.78
C MET A 1 24.57 -31.60 -18.16
N SER A 2 24.41 -30.73 -19.16
CA SER A 2 23.12 -30.12 -19.52
C SER A 2 22.13 -31.15 -20.05
N LEU A 3 20.92 -31.21 -19.49
CA LEU A 3 19.83 -32.09 -19.94
C LEU A 3 19.33 -31.71 -21.34
N ILE A 4 19.58 -30.47 -21.76
CA ILE A 4 19.06 -29.89 -23.01
C ILE A 4 19.78 -30.46 -24.23
N SER A 5 21.07 -30.82 -24.12
CA SER A 5 21.83 -31.43 -25.23
C SER A 5 21.48 -32.89 -25.50
N LYS A 6 20.67 -33.52 -24.63
CA LYS A 6 20.19 -34.91 -24.78
C LYS A 6 18.77 -34.98 -25.34
N LEU A 7 18.07 -33.85 -25.45
CA LEU A 7 16.73 -33.78 -26.01
C LEU A 7 16.86 -33.57 -27.53
N ASN A 8 16.53 -34.58 -28.32
CA ASN A 8 16.46 -34.50 -29.78
C ASN A 8 15.00 -34.27 -30.21
N PRO A 9 14.54 -33.01 -30.38
CA PRO A 9 13.13 -32.70 -30.64
C PRO A 9 12.63 -33.28 -31.97
N THR A 10 13.52 -33.39 -32.95
CA THR A 10 13.21 -33.90 -34.30
C THR A 10 12.89 -35.39 -34.28
N GLU A 11 13.64 -36.16 -33.48
CA GLU A 11 13.45 -37.62 -33.35
C GLU A 11 12.17 -37.94 -32.59
N GLY A 12 11.87 -37.21 -31.50
CA GLY A 12 10.62 -37.38 -30.76
C GLY A 12 9.37 -37.06 -31.59
N PHE A 13 9.44 -36.05 -32.46
CA PHE A 13 8.32 -35.75 -33.37
C PHE A 13 8.12 -36.83 -34.44
N GLN A 14 9.21 -37.37 -34.99
CA GLN A 14 9.15 -38.47 -35.96
C GLN A 14 8.58 -39.74 -35.34
N ASP A 15 8.97 -40.08 -34.11
CA ASP A 15 8.47 -41.24 -33.38
C ASP A 15 6.96 -41.11 -33.11
N LEU A 16 6.51 -39.94 -32.60
CA LEU A 16 5.10 -39.63 -32.39
C LEU A 16 4.27 -39.74 -33.69
N TRP A 17 4.78 -39.19 -34.80
CA TRP A 17 4.10 -39.24 -36.10
C TRP A 17 3.99 -40.68 -36.63
N SER A 18 5.03 -41.48 -36.41
CA SER A 18 5.05 -42.88 -36.80
C SER A 18 3.99 -43.68 -36.04
N GLU A 19 3.85 -43.47 -34.73
CA GLU A 19 2.86 -44.13 -33.88
C GLU A 19 1.44 -43.67 -34.20
N PHE A 20 1.25 -42.36 -34.45
CA PHE A 20 -0.06 -41.80 -34.78
C PHE A 20 -0.64 -42.37 -36.09
N ARG A 21 0.23 -42.68 -37.07
CA ARG A 21 -0.18 -43.26 -38.37
C ARG A 21 -0.55 -44.74 -38.26
N ARG A 22 -0.17 -45.45 -37.18
CA ARG A 22 -0.54 -46.85 -36.98
C ARG A 22 -2.07 -47.01 -36.86
N PRO A 23 -2.66 -48.08 -37.41
CA PRO A 23 -4.09 -48.32 -37.32
C PRO A 23 -4.45 -48.92 -35.94
N HIS A 24 -4.66 -48.06 -34.95
CA HIS A 24 -5.18 -48.48 -33.64
C HIS A 24 -6.69 -48.20 -33.54
N PRO A 25 -7.53 -49.14 -33.06
CA PRO A 25 -8.99 -49.01 -33.05
C PRO A 25 -9.49 -47.85 -32.18
N TYR A 26 -8.73 -47.46 -31.16
CA TYR A 26 -9.14 -46.43 -30.19
C TYR A 26 -8.38 -45.10 -30.32
N LYS A 27 -7.55 -44.91 -31.36
CA LYS A 27 -6.67 -43.72 -31.45
C LYS A 27 -7.41 -42.39 -31.35
N TYR A 28 -8.58 -42.27 -31.99
CA TYR A 28 -9.38 -41.05 -31.94
C TYR A 28 -10.06 -40.84 -30.58
N ARG A 29 -10.38 -41.91 -29.85
CA ARG A 29 -10.97 -41.81 -28.50
C ARG A 29 -9.94 -41.33 -27.49
N ILE A 30 -8.73 -41.89 -27.56
CA ILE A 30 -7.61 -41.50 -26.70
C ILE A 30 -7.19 -40.06 -27.02
N LEU A 31 -7.10 -39.70 -28.29
CA LEU A 31 -6.81 -38.32 -28.73
C LEU A 31 -7.89 -37.33 -28.27
N ALA A 32 -9.17 -37.70 -28.41
CA ALA A 32 -10.26 -36.85 -27.95
C ALA A 32 -10.24 -36.67 -26.42
N ALA A 33 -9.99 -37.74 -25.67
CA ALA A 33 -9.89 -37.66 -24.22
C ALA A 33 -8.70 -36.79 -23.77
N SER A 34 -7.53 -36.96 -24.40
CA SER A 34 -6.36 -36.13 -24.07
C SER A 34 -6.58 -34.67 -24.43
N MET A 35 -7.14 -34.38 -25.61
CA MET A 35 -7.54 -33.03 -25.98
C MET A 35 -8.56 -32.44 -25.01
N LEU A 36 -9.62 -33.18 -24.65
CA LEU A 36 -10.63 -32.66 -23.71
C LEU A 36 -10.03 -32.25 -22.37
N ILE A 37 -9.09 -33.04 -21.84
CA ILE A 37 -8.40 -32.72 -20.58
C ILE A 37 -7.51 -31.48 -20.75
N THR A 38 -6.71 -31.41 -21.82
CA THR A 38 -5.80 -30.27 -22.03
C THR A 38 -6.55 -28.98 -22.34
N THR A 39 -7.46 -29.00 -23.30
CA THR A 39 -8.26 -27.81 -23.66
C THR A 39 -9.17 -27.40 -22.51
N GLY A 40 -9.69 -28.35 -21.72
CA GLY A 40 -10.48 -28.05 -20.53
C GLY A 40 -9.68 -27.28 -19.47
N LEU A 41 -8.44 -27.69 -19.21
CA LEU A 41 -7.54 -26.95 -18.31
C LEU A 41 -7.25 -25.54 -18.83
N PHE A 42 -6.89 -25.42 -20.11
CA PHE A 42 -6.62 -24.11 -20.73
C PHE A 42 -7.86 -23.22 -20.77
N TYR A 43 -9.04 -23.79 -20.96
CA TYR A 43 -10.30 -23.05 -20.93
C TYR A 43 -10.46 -22.34 -19.59
N PHE A 44 -10.30 -23.05 -18.46
CA PHE A 44 -10.36 -22.43 -17.14
C PHE A 44 -9.36 -21.29 -16.96
N ILE A 45 -8.11 -21.49 -17.38
CA ILE A 45 -7.06 -20.47 -17.28
C ILE A 45 -7.38 -19.23 -18.12
N VAL A 46 -7.86 -19.42 -19.36
CA VAL A 46 -8.14 -18.31 -20.28
C VAL A 46 -9.40 -17.55 -19.88
N THR A 47 -10.38 -18.22 -19.29
CA THR A 47 -11.60 -17.56 -18.79
C THR A 47 -11.40 -16.82 -17.48
N GLU A 48 -10.26 -17.00 -16.82
CA GLU A 48 -9.95 -16.28 -15.59
C GLU A 48 -9.65 -14.81 -15.90
N GLU A 49 -10.66 -13.97 -15.77
CA GLU A 49 -10.48 -12.52 -15.82
C GLU A 49 -9.90 -12.05 -14.49
N VAL A 50 -8.57 -11.90 -14.43
CA VAL A 50 -7.93 -11.17 -13.34
C VAL A 50 -8.09 -9.68 -13.63
N ILE A 51 -8.77 -8.96 -12.73
CA ILE A 51 -8.81 -7.50 -12.77
C ILE A 51 -7.38 -7.02 -12.57
N GLY A 52 -6.74 -6.58 -13.65
CA GLY A 52 -5.42 -5.98 -13.61
C GLY A 52 -5.40 -4.76 -12.70
N PRO A 53 -4.21 -4.35 -12.20
CA PRO A 53 -4.11 -3.12 -11.43
C PRO A 53 -4.73 -1.96 -12.21
N PRO A 54 -5.43 -1.03 -11.54
CA PRO A 54 -6.11 0.06 -12.21
C PRO A 54 -5.11 0.88 -13.04
N VAL A 55 -5.47 1.19 -14.29
CA VAL A 55 -4.67 2.09 -15.13
C VAL A 55 -4.51 3.42 -14.37
N PRO A 56 -3.28 3.96 -14.23
CA PRO A 56 -3.09 5.21 -13.52
C PRO A 56 -3.89 6.33 -14.19
N PRO A 57 -4.60 7.18 -13.42
CA PRO A 57 -5.41 8.23 -13.98
C PRO A 57 -4.55 9.30 -14.66
N GLU A 58 -5.05 9.88 -15.75
CA GLU A 58 -4.46 11.07 -16.34
C GLU A 58 -4.67 12.26 -15.39
N VAL A 59 -3.58 12.80 -14.84
CA VAL A 59 -3.62 13.95 -13.91
C VAL A 59 -3.41 15.24 -14.68
N THR A 60 -4.47 16.04 -14.82
CA THR A 60 -4.37 17.43 -15.29
C THR A 60 -4.02 18.34 -14.11
N TYR A 61 -2.81 18.89 -14.10
CA TYR A 61 -2.40 19.86 -13.10
C TYR A 61 -2.99 21.23 -13.42
N ILE A 62 -3.96 21.67 -12.64
CA ILE A 62 -4.50 23.02 -12.68
C ILE A 62 -3.60 23.87 -11.78
N THR A 63 -2.71 24.67 -12.37
CA THR A 63 -1.90 25.63 -11.62
C THR A 63 -2.77 26.85 -11.28
N THR A 64 -2.93 27.15 -9.99
CA THR A 64 -3.66 28.35 -9.51
C THR A 64 -2.72 29.54 -9.25
N PHE A 65 -1.42 29.37 -9.53
CA PHE A 65 -0.43 30.39 -9.28
C PHE A 65 -0.32 31.32 -10.49
N ASP A 66 -0.65 32.59 -10.29
CA ASP A 66 -0.49 33.64 -11.28
C ASP A 66 1.02 33.91 -11.50
N PRO A 67 1.57 33.66 -12.71
CA PRO A 67 3.00 33.84 -12.98
C PRO A 67 3.44 35.31 -12.95
N GLU A 68 2.51 36.26 -13.00
CA GLU A 68 2.79 37.71 -12.95
C GLU A 68 2.78 38.25 -11.50
N ARG A 69 2.47 37.41 -10.51
CA ARG A 69 2.41 37.82 -9.12
C ARG A 69 3.78 38.23 -8.60
N THR A 70 3.89 39.45 -8.11
CA THR A 70 5.15 39.99 -7.59
C THR A 70 5.44 39.46 -6.17
N GLU A 71 6.71 39.37 -5.79
CA GLU A 71 7.14 38.96 -4.46
C GLU A 71 6.50 39.79 -3.33
N ALA A 72 6.33 41.10 -3.53
CA ALA A 72 5.64 41.98 -2.60
C ALA A 72 4.18 41.55 -2.34
N ASP A 73 3.47 41.11 -3.38
CA ASP A 73 2.07 40.63 -3.27
C ASP A 73 1.99 39.26 -2.59
N ILE A 74 3.04 38.46 -2.69
CA ILE A 74 3.16 37.18 -1.98
C ILE A 74 3.36 37.44 -0.49
N ILE A 75 4.29 38.34 -0.15
CA ILE A 75 4.58 38.70 1.25
C ILE A 75 3.34 39.31 1.91
N ALA A 76 2.66 40.25 1.24
CA ALA A 76 1.45 40.88 1.75
C ALA A 76 0.34 39.85 2.03
N ALA A 77 0.10 38.93 1.09
CA ALA A 77 -0.91 37.88 1.27
C ALA A 77 -0.52 36.87 2.36
N ASN A 78 0.77 36.53 2.50
CA ASN A 78 1.24 35.66 3.57
C ASN A 78 1.01 36.30 4.94
N ILE A 79 1.34 37.59 5.11
CA ILE A 79 1.09 38.31 6.37
C ILE A 79 -0.40 38.30 6.70
N GLU A 80 -1.26 38.58 5.72
CA GLU A 80 -2.70 38.56 5.92
C GLU A 80 -3.21 37.16 6.30
N ASN A 81 -2.70 36.13 5.64
CA ASN A 81 -3.04 34.74 5.93
C ASN A 81 -2.55 34.30 7.32
N GLN A 82 -1.38 34.74 7.76
CA GLN A 82 -0.90 34.47 9.11
C GLN A 82 -1.81 35.12 10.15
N LYS A 83 -2.21 36.38 9.97
CA LYS A 83 -3.18 37.03 10.86
C LYS A 83 -4.49 36.26 10.95
N ARG A 84 -5.04 35.82 9.81
CA ARG A 84 -6.26 34.98 9.79
C ARG A 84 -6.05 33.64 10.50
N LYS A 85 -4.88 33.02 10.32
CA LYS A 85 -4.53 31.75 10.96
C LYS A 85 -4.44 31.92 12.48
N GLU A 86 -3.76 32.94 12.95
CA GLU A 86 -3.62 33.29 14.38
C GLU A 86 -4.99 33.55 15.01
N GLN A 87 -5.86 34.34 14.35
CA GLN A 87 -7.22 34.59 14.83
C GLN A 87 -8.04 33.30 14.96
N ARG A 88 -7.99 32.41 13.96
CA ARG A 88 -8.68 31.11 14.02
C ARG A 88 -8.09 30.22 15.12
N ALA A 89 -6.78 30.20 15.27
CA ALA A 89 -6.10 29.43 16.31
C ALA A 89 -6.51 29.89 17.71
N ALA A 90 -6.61 31.22 17.94
CA ALA A 90 -7.08 31.78 19.19
C ALA A 90 -8.52 31.34 19.51
N ILE A 91 -9.43 31.41 18.53
CA ILE A 91 -10.83 30.96 18.68
C ILE A 91 -10.90 29.46 18.97
N LEU A 92 -10.07 28.65 18.30
CA LEU A 92 -10.03 27.21 18.53
C LEU A 92 -9.52 26.88 19.93
N ALA A 93 -8.45 27.53 20.38
CA ALA A 93 -7.92 27.38 21.73
C ALA A 93 -8.97 27.74 22.79
N GLU A 94 -9.70 28.84 22.61
CA GLU A 94 -10.80 29.22 23.51
C GLU A 94 -11.90 28.13 23.55
N ARG A 95 -12.26 27.58 22.39
CA ARG A 95 -13.25 26.50 22.30
C ARG A 95 -12.77 25.21 22.94
N GLU A 96 -11.49 24.88 22.81
CA GLU A 96 -10.90 23.69 23.43
C GLU A 96 -10.87 23.81 24.95
N GLU A 97 -10.46 24.96 25.49
CA GLU A 97 -10.53 25.21 26.94
C GLU A 97 -11.97 25.11 27.45
N ARG A 98 -12.93 25.70 26.74
CA ARG A 98 -14.35 25.57 27.09
C ARG A 98 -14.85 24.12 27.03
N LYS A 99 -14.40 23.33 26.05
CA LYS A 99 -14.74 21.90 25.99
C LYS A 99 -14.17 21.16 27.20
N LYS A 100 -12.90 21.36 27.55
CA LYS A 100 -12.28 20.76 28.74
C LYS A 100 -13.05 21.11 30.00
N GLU A 101 -13.45 22.38 30.16
CA GLU A 101 -14.26 22.83 31.30
C GLU A 101 -15.62 22.11 31.37
N ILE A 102 -16.31 21.98 30.23
CA ILE A 102 -17.58 21.25 30.14
C ILE A 102 -17.38 19.78 30.54
N TYR A 103 -16.34 19.11 30.01
CA TYR A 103 -16.08 17.71 30.34
C TYR A 103 -15.70 17.50 31.81
N ARG A 104 -14.87 18.37 32.38
CA ARG A 104 -14.54 18.35 33.82
C ARG A 104 -15.81 18.52 34.67
N THR A 105 -16.70 19.43 34.26
CA THR A 105 -17.97 19.66 34.95
C THR A 105 -18.88 18.43 34.84
N LEU A 106 -18.98 17.83 33.66
CA LEU A 106 -19.76 16.62 33.44
C LEU A 106 -19.25 15.46 34.31
N ALA A 107 -17.93 15.23 34.34
CA ALA A 107 -17.31 14.20 35.16
C ALA A 107 -17.68 14.37 36.64
N ARG A 108 -17.56 15.59 37.18
CA ARG A 108 -17.93 15.91 38.57
C ARG A 108 -19.42 15.64 38.85
N VAL A 109 -20.31 16.04 37.94
CA VAL A 109 -21.76 15.81 38.07
C VAL A 109 -22.10 14.33 37.99
N SER A 110 -21.40 13.56 37.17
CA SER A 110 -21.55 12.11 37.04
C SER A 110 -20.89 11.32 38.19
N GLY A 111 -20.24 12.00 39.15
CA GLY A 111 -19.59 11.38 40.30
C GLY A 111 -18.20 10.80 40.02
N MET A 112 -17.57 11.18 38.91
CA MET A 112 -16.20 10.81 38.55
C MET A 112 -15.22 11.94 38.89
N ASP A 113 -13.98 11.61 39.29
CA ASP A 113 -12.93 12.60 39.56
C ASP A 113 -12.16 12.94 38.27
N PRO A 114 -12.30 14.17 37.72
CA PRO A 114 -11.62 14.56 36.49
C PRO A 114 -10.09 14.62 36.63
N GLU A 115 -9.55 14.88 37.82
CA GLU A 115 -8.09 14.99 38.01
C GLU A 115 -7.42 13.62 38.00
N GLU A 116 -8.09 12.62 38.57
CA GLU A 116 -7.62 11.22 38.52
C GLU A 116 -7.62 10.69 37.09
N ILE A 117 -8.69 10.97 36.32
CA ILE A 117 -8.78 10.59 34.90
C ILE A 117 -7.68 11.27 34.07
N GLU A 118 -7.41 12.56 34.29
CA GLU A 118 -6.35 13.27 33.57
C GLU A 118 -4.96 12.72 33.91
N ARG A 119 -4.71 12.31 35.16
CA ARG A 119 -3.46 11.70 35.60
C ARG A 119 -3.24 10.33 34.96
N GLU A 120 -4.23 9.45 35.02
CA GLU A 120 -4.16 8.12 34.41
C GLU A 120 -3.92 8.22 32.90
N ALA A 121 -4.66 9.12 32.22
CA ALA A 121 -4.49 9.37 30.79
C ALA A 121 -3.13 9.99 30.42
N ALA A 122 -2.47 10.72 31.34
CA ALA A 122 -1.12 11.24 31.11
C ALA A 122 -0.07 10.13 31.25
N GLU A 123 -0.22 9.26 32.24
CA GLU A 123 0.67 8.11 32.43
C GLU A 123 0.56 7.08 31.30
N GLU A 124 -0.65 6.87 30.79
CA GLU A 124 -0.87 6.00 29.63
C GLU A 124 -0.23 6.59 28.38
N ARG A 125 -0.47 7.88 28.07
CA ARG A 125 0.16 8.56 26.93
C ARG A 125 1.68 8.55 26.99
N ALA A 126 2.27 8.79 28.17
CA ALA A 126 3.73 8.74 28.32
C ALA A 126 4.29 7.33 28.07
N ARG A 127 3.57 6.28 28.48
CA ARG A 127 3.94 4.89 28.18
C ARG A 127 3.84 4.58 26.69
N GLU A 128 2.77 5.04 26.05
CA GLU A 128 2.57 4.88 24.61
C GLU A 128 3.63 5.63 23.78
N GLU A 129 3.96 6.87 24.16
CA GLU A 129 5.00 7.67 23.50
C GLU A 129 6.38 7.02 23.64
N ALA A 130 6.73 6.55 24.84
CA ALA A 130 7.99 5.84 25.06
C ALA A 130 8.07 4.52 24.24
N ALA A 131 6.96 3.78 24.16
CA ALA A 131 6.89 2.58 23.33
C ALA A 131 7.01 2.91 21.83
N ALA A 132 6.37 3.99 21.38
CA ALA A 132 6.43 4.44 19.99
C ALA A 132 7.84 4.95 19.62
N GLU A 133 8.53 5.65 20.51
CA GLU A 133 9.92 6.06 20.30
C GLU A 133 10.87 4.87 20.21
N GLN A 134 10.71 3.85 21.07
CA GLN A 134 11.49 2.63 20.99
C GLN A 134 11.27 1.89 19.67
N GLN A 135 10.03 1.82 19.19
CA GLN A 135 9.71 1.22 17.90
C GLN A 135 10.34 2.02 16.74
N ARG A 136 10.28 3.36 16.78
CA ARG A 136 10.91 4.22 15.77
C ARG A 136 12.44 4.08 15.77
N ALA A 137 13.06 4.01 16.93
CA ALA A 137 14.50 3.83 17.08
C ALA A 137 14.96 2.45 16.57
N ALA A 138 14.19 1.39 16.84
CA ALA A 138 14.45 0.05 16.31
C ALA A 138 14.38 0.03 14.78
N ALA A 139 13.33 0.64 14.20
CA ALA A 139 13.17 0.72 12.75
C ALA A 139 14.29 1.51 12.05
N LEU A 140 14.78 2.59 12.68
CA LEU A 140 15.92 3.37 12.17
C LEU A 140 17.25 2.62 12.32
N GLY A 141 17.44 1.86 13.41
CA GLY A 141 18.64 1.04 13.62
C GLY A 141 18.75 -0.12 12.65
N GLU A 142 17.62 -0.75 12.29
CA GLU A 142 17.56 -1.81 11.28
C GLU A 142 17.90 -1.28 9.87
N SER A 143 17.46 -0.05 9.54
CA SER A 143 17.80 0.59 8.26
C SER A 143 19.28 0.95 8.09
N ALA A 144 20.04 1.11 9.18
CA ALA A 144 21.49 1.38 9.14
C ALA A 144 22.32 0.10 8.94
N ALA A 145 21.76 -1.09 9.26
CA ALA A 145 22.42 -2.37 9.07
C ALA A 145 22.30 -2.90 7.63
N ASP A 146 21.29 -2.46 6.87
CA ASP A 146 21.02 -2.90 5.50
C ASP A 146 21.81 -2.11 4.42
N GLY A 147 22.51 -1.03 4.79
CA GLY A 147 23.27 -0.18 3.86
C GLY A 147 24.77 -0.48 3.75
N GLY A 148 25.25 -1.60 4.31
CA GLY A 148 26.68 -1.88 4.52
C GLY A 148 27.37 -2.81 3.53
N ASP A 149 26.65 -3.48 2.63
CA ASP A 149 27.24 -4.45 1.70
C ASP A 149 26.96 -4.08 0.23
N GLU A 150 27.74 -3.13 -0.32
CA GLU A 150 28.03 -3.12 -1.76
C GLU A 150 29.34 -3.90 -1.99
N PRO A 151 29.29 -5.14 -2.53
CA PRO A 151 30.49 -5.80 -3.01
C PRO A 151 30.90 -5.17 -4.36
N ALA A 152 32.09 -4.59 -4.39
CA ALA A 152 32.75 -4.18 -5.62
C ALA A 152 33.21 -5.40 -6.42
N GLU A 153 32.69 -5.56 -7.64
CA GLU A 153 33.36 -6.22 -8.77
C GLU A 153 33.08 -5.46 -10.07
#